data_AF-A0A7Y5TQU8-F1
#
_entry.id   AF-A0A7Y5TQU8-F1
#
_cell.length_a   1.000
_cell.length_b   1.000
_cell.length_c   1.000
_cell.angle_alpha   90.00
_cell.angle_beta   90.00
_cell.angle_gamma   90.00
#
_symmetry.space_group_name_H-M   'P 1'
#
loop_
_entity.id
_entity.type
_entity.pdbx_description
1 polymer ?
#
loop_
_entity_poly.entity_id
_entity_poly.type
_entity_poly.pdbx_seq_one_letter_code
_entity_poly.pdbx_strand_id
1 'polypeptide(L)'
;MRALVPLLFVPAMLGAQLSGVARQVPDPGVVATGQRITPAGVRTVVTGKVGGVRFGASSDDIWIAAPGVVHHVAWRDNRTLARIRLDGRTGIFALTPDPTTGRMLASSVGRFA
;
A
#
# COMPACT_ATOMS: atom_id res chain seq x y z
N MET A 1 -32.89 11.31 57.89
CA MET A 1 -32.71 11.02 56.45
C MET A 1 -31.29 11.41 56.07
N ARG A 2 -30.41 10.43 55.88
CA ARG A 2 -29.01 10.66 55.48
C ARG A 2 -28.94 10.57 53.96
N ALA A 3 -28.77 11.73 53.29
CA ALA A 3 -28.53 11.78 51.86
C ALA A 3 -27.05 11.43 51.60
N LEU A 4 -26.84 10.38 50.81
CA LEU A 4 -25.57 9.94 50.27
C LEU A 4 -25.16 10.92 49.15
N VAL A 5 -24.13 11.73 49.37
CA VAL A 5 -23.58 12.63 48.34
C VAL A 5 -22.47 11.88 47.59
N PRO A 6 -22.54 11.76 46.26
CA PRO A 6 -21.63 10.91 45.50
C PRO A 6 -20.42 11.68 44.96
N LEU A 7 -19.36 10.91 44.72
CA LEU A 7 -18.47 11.04 43.57
C LEU A 7 -17.58 12.29 43.48
N LEU A 8 -16.50 12.26 44.26
CA LEU A 8 -15.21 12.85 43.90
C LEU A 8 -14.74 12.29 42.55
N PHE A 9 -14.85 13.04 41.46
CA PHE A 9 -14.06 12.79 40.24
C PHE A 9 -13.94 14.05 39.39
N VAL A 10 -12.73 14.26 38.84
CA VAL A 10 -12.34 15.20 37.75
C VAL A 10 -11.71 16.54 38.22
N PRO A 11 -10.51 16.96 37.74
CA PRO A 11 -9.38 16.18 37.21
C PRO A 11 -7.99 16.66 37.69
N ALA A 12 -7.08 15.71 37.96
CA ALA A 12 -5.63 15.97 38.06
C ALA A 12 -4.96 15.96 36.66
N MET A 13 -5.47 16.76 35.73
CA MET A 13 -4.98 16.82 34.33
C MET A 13 -4.41 18.20 33.97
N LEU A 14 -3.85 18.93 34.94
CA LEU A 14 -3.18 20.22 34.67
C LEU A 14 -1.65 20.21 34.90
N GLY A 15 -1.05 19.06 35.23
CA GLY A 15 0.35 19.00 35.69
C GLY A 15 1.34 18.18 34.85
N ALA A 16 0.91 17.47 33.80
CA ALA A 16 1.78 16.53 33.09
C ALA A 16 2.04 16.92 31.62
N GLN A 17 2.39 18.18 31.39
CA GLN A 17 3.24 18.51 30.24
C GLN A 17 4.63 18.81 30.80
N LEU A 18 5.38 17.74 31.09
CA LEU A 18 6.82 17.83 31.25
C LEU A 18 7.37 18.28 29.90
N SER A 19 7.76 19.56 29.81
CA SER A 19 8.54 20.09 28.70
C SER A 19 9.67 19.10 28.39
N GLY A 20 9.65 18.53 27.18
CA GLY A 20 10.54 17.43 26.81
C GLY A 20 11.99 17.76 27.13
N VAL A 21 12.71 16.77 27.68
CA VAL A 21 14.15 16.89 27.91
C VAL A 21 14.82 17.22 26.58
N ALA A 22 15.24 18.47 26.41
CA ALA A 22 16.06 18.87 25.28
C ALA A 22 17.41 18.15 25.42
N ARG A 23 17.60 17.05 24.68
CA ARG A 23 18.87 16.34 24.63
C ARG A 23 19.91 17.28 24.01
N GLN A 24 20.86 17.74 24.81
CA GLN A 24 22.03 18.47 24.30
C GLN A 24 22.92 17.50 23.52
N VAL A 25 22.99 17.68 22.19
CA VAL A 25 23.83 16.87 21.30
C VAL A 25 25.04 17.74 20.91
N PRO A 26 26.28 17.34 21.23
CA PRO A 26 27.49 18.15 21.02
C PRO A 26 27.79 18.54 19.57
N ASP A 27 27.32 17.75 18.60
CA ASP A 27 27.32 18.08 17.19
C ASP A 27 26.04 17.51 16.56
N PRO A 28 24.98 18.33 16.37
CA PRO A 28 23.74 17.85 15.79
C PRO A 28 23.84 17.59 14.28
N GLY A 29 24.98 17.92 13.64
CA GLY A 29 25.10 17.94 12.19
C GLY A 29 24.13 18.92 11.52
N VAL A 30 24.04 18.86 10.20
CA VAL A 30 23.08 19.65 9.42
C VAL A 30 21.81 18.83 9.21
N VAL A 31 20.71 19.24 9.83
CA VAL A 31 19.38 18.74 9.45
C VAL A 31 19.00 19.43 8.13
N ALA A 32 18.92 18.65 7.06
CA ALA A 32 18.43 19.14 5.77
C ALA A 32 16.93 19.48 5.89
N THR A 33 16.62 20.71 6.32
CA THR A 33 15.27 21.25 6.33
C THR A 33 14.92 21.75 4.92
N GLY A 34 13.66 21.63 4.51
CA GLY A 34 13.23 22.03 3.16
C GLY A 34 13.49 20.99 2.06
N GLN A 35 13.91 19.77 2.42
CA GLN A 35 13.86 18.63 1.49
C GLN A 35 12.40 18.40 1.08
N ARG A 36 12.06 18.79 -0.15
CA ARG A 36 10.81 18.44 -0.80
C ARG A 36 10.94 16.99 -1.29
N ILE A 37 10.85 16.04 -0.37
CA ILE A 37 10.73 14.64 -0.73
C ILE A 37 9.41 14.54 -1.50
N THR A 38 9.43 14.16 -2.77
CA THR A 38 8.21 13.73 -3.45
C THR A 38 7.59 12.67 -2.54
N PRO A 39 6.40 12.90 -1.95
CA PRO A 39 5.80 11.90 -1.08
C PRO A 39 5.84 10.59 -1.84
N ALA A 40 6.39 9.53 -1.23
CA ALA A 40 6.43 8.22 -1.85
C ALA A 40 5.02 7.97 -2.41
N GLY A 41 4.92 7.86 -3.74
CA GLY A 41 3.64 7.94 -4.44
C GLY A 41 2.61 6.95 -3.90
N VAL A 42 1.37 7.05 -4.39
CA VAL A 42 0.31 6.15 -3.93
C VAL A 42 0.71 4.69 -4.20
N ARG A 43 0.75 3.87 -3.13
CA ARG A 43 1.20 2.48 -3.19
C ARG A 43 0.01 1.53 -3.41
N THR A 44 0.06 0.76 -4.49
CA THR A 44 -0.81 -0.41 -4.66
C THR A 44 -0.20 -1.61 -3.91
N VAL A 45 -0.99 -2.26 -3.06
CA VAL A 45 -0.57 -3.47 -2.32
C VAL A 45 -1.23 -4.69 -2.95
N VAL A 46 -0.40 -5.68 -3.33
CA VAL A 46 -0.84 -6.96 -3.90
C VAL A 46 -0.36 -8.09 -3.00
N THR A 47 -1.23 -9.06 -2.75
CA THR A 47 -0.89 -10.23 -1.92
C THR A 47 -0.01 -11.21 -2.68
N GLY A 48 1.13 -11.58 -2.09
CA GLY A 48 2.07 -12.55 -2.65
C GLY A 48 3.18 -11.92 -3.49
N LYS A 49 4.02 -12.77 -4.09
CA LYS A 49 5.12 -12.32 -4.94
C LYS A 49 4.58 -11.86 -6.30
N VAL A 50 4.86 -10.62 -6.68
CA VAL A 50 4.58 -10.12 -8.04
C VAL A 50 5.46 -10.86 -9.04
N GLY A 51 4.83 -11.55 -9.98
CA GLY A 51 5.50 -12.33 -11.02
C GLY A 51 5.63 -11.60 -12.35
N GLY A 52 4.88 -10.52 -12.56
CA GLY A 52 4.94 -9.68 -13.76
C GLY A 52 4.13 -8.41 -13.62
N VAL A 53 4.56 -7.35 -14.29
CA VAL A 53 3.85 -6.07 -14.39
C VAL A 53 3.89 -5.60 -15.84
N ARG A 54 2.76 -5.10 -16.36
CA ARG A 54 2.67 -4.60 -17.74
C ARG A 54 1.74 -3.40 -17.82
N PHE A 55 2.15 -2.37 -18.55
CA PHE A 55 1.25 -1.28 -18.94
C PHE A 55 0.22 -1.78 -19.95
N GLY A 56 -1.02 -1.36 -19.78
CA GLY A 56 -2.09 -1.62 -20.73
C GLY A 56 -2.09 -0.62 -21.87
N ALA A 57 -3.28 -0.21 -22.30
CA ALA A 57 -3.47 0.69 -23.44
C ALA A 57 -2.97 2.13 -23.16
N SER A 58 -2.91 2.54 -21.90
CA SER A 58 -2.40 3.86 -21.49
C SER A 58 -1.37 3.71 -20.38
N SER A 59 -0.61 4.79 -20.14
CA SER A 59 0.29 4.83 -19.01
C SER A 59 -0.44 4.77 -17.68
N ASP A 60 -1.73 5.13 -17.61
CA ASP A 60 -2.58 5.10 -16.40
C ASP A 60 -3.15 3.70 -16.08
N ASP A 61 -2.92 2.73 -16.97
CA ASP A 61 -3.42 1.36 -16.87
C ASP A 61 -2.30 0.35 -16.60
N ILE A 62 -2.38 -0.40 -15.49
CA ILE A 62 -1.38 -1.41 -15.12
C ILE A 62 -2.03 -2.76 -14.85
N TRP A 63 -1.40 -3.81 -15.38
CA TRP A 63 -1.72 -5.20 -15.12
C TRP A 63 -0.62 -5.83 -14.27
N ILE A 64 -0.99 -6.51 -13.19
CA ILE A 64 -0.08 -7.12 -12.22
C ILE A 64 -0.43 -8.59 -12.07
N ALA A 65 0.52 -9.48 -12.34
CA ALA A 65 0.36 -10.91 -12.13
C ALA A 65 0.94 -11.35 -10.78
N ALA A 66 0.15 -12.12 -10.05
CA ALA A 66 0.44 -12.66 -8.73
C ALA A 66 -0.07 -14.12 -8.64
N PRO A 67 0.25 -14.89 -7.58
CA PRO A 67 -0.23 -16.27 -7.42
C PRO A 67 -1.75 -16.42 -7.67
N GLY A 68 -2.13 -17.14 -8.72
CA GLY A 68 -3.53 -17.46 -9.03
C GLY A 68 -4.42 -16.27 -9.40
N VAL A 69 -3.85 -15.08 -9.63
CA VAL A 69 -4.63 -13.88 -9.95
C VAL A 69 -3.86 -12.86 -10.78
N VAL A 70 -4.56 -12.21 -11.71
CA VAL A 70 -4.12 -11.00 -12.39
C VAL A 70 -4.98 -9.83 -11.93
N HIS A 71 -4.33 -8.76 -11.46
CA HIS A 71 -4.96 -7.50 -11.10
C HIS A 71 -4.89 -6.54 -12.28
N HIS A 72 -6.02 -5.92 -12.61
CA HIS A 72 -6.11 -4.80 -13.54
C HIS A 72 -6.34 -3.53 -12.72
N VAL A 73 -5.50 -2.52 -12.87
CA VAL A 73 -5.40 -1.38 -11.95
C VAL A 73 -5.33 -0.07 -12.72
N ALA A 74 -6.25 0.85 -12.40
CA ALA A 74 -6.09 2.27 -12.72
C ALA A 74 -5.11 2.87 -11.69
N TRP A 75 -3.82 2.90 -12.03
CA TRP A 75 -2.78 3.13 -11.02
C TRP A 75 -2.73 4.58 -10.53
N ARG A 76 -3.06 5.55 -11.39
CA ARG A 76 -3.14 6.98 -11.02
C ARG A 76 -4.13 7.19 -9.87
N ASP A 77 -5.26 6.47 -9.91
CA ASP A 77 -6.29 6.51 -8.89
C ASP A 77 -6.07 5.46 -7.78
N ASN A 78 -5.01 4.66 -7.90
CA ASN A 78 -4.73 3.49 -7.06
C ASN A 78 -5.95 2.57 -6.87
N ARG A 79 -6.69 2.33 -7.96
CA ARG A 79 -7.96 1.60 -7.93
C ARG A 79 -7.86 0.31 -8.73
N THR A 80 -8.23 -0.82 -8.11
CA THR A 80 -8.38 -2.09 -8.84
C THR A 80 -9.65 -2.03 -9.70
N LEU A 81 -9.47 -2.18 -11.01
CA LEU A 81 -10.55 -2.28 -11.99
C LEU A 81 -11.11 -3.71 -12.07
N ALA A 82 -10.23 -4.72 -12.04
CA ALA A 82 -10.63 -6.13 -12.08
C ALA A 82 -9.63 -7.06 -11.40
N ARG A 83 -10.09 -8.26 -11.03
CA ARG A 83 -9.27 -9.39 -10.57
C ARG A 83 -9.66 -10.65 -11.34
N ILE A 84 -8.75 -11.17 -12.13
CA ILE A 84 -8.96 -12.36 -12.96
C ILE A 84 -8.26 -13.53 -12.29
N ARG A 85 -9.02 -14.57 -11.92
CA ARG A 85 -8.44 -15.80 -11.37
C ARG A 85 -7.76 -16.61 -12.47
N LEU A 86 -6.61 -17.18 -12.14
CA LEU A 86 -5.89 -18.10 -13.01
C LEU A 86 -5.79 -19.47 -12.33
N ASP A 87 -5.97 -20.53 -13.11
CA ASP A 87 -5.70 -21.89 -12.67
C ASP A 87 -4.18 -22.11 -12.67
N GLY A 88 -3.63 -22.55 -11.53
CA GLY A 88 -2.19 -22.80 -11.35
C GLY A 88 -1.57 -22.13 -10.11
N ARG A 89 -0.47 -22.70 -9.60
CA ARG A 89 0.32 -22.14 -8.48
C ARG A 89 1.51 -21.35 -9.02
N THR A 90 1.87 -20.28 -8.33
CA THR A 90 2.84 -19.23 -8.70
C THR A 90 4.06 -19.69 -9.49
N GLY A 91 4.20 -19.15 -10.71
CA GLY A 91 5.40 -19.23 -11.55
C GLY A 91 5.74 -17.87 -12.16
N ILE A 92 6.69 -17.83 -13.11
CA ILE A 92 6.92 -16.66 -13.96
C ILE A 92 5.64 -16.42 -14.77
N PHE A 93 5.07 -15.22 -14.67
CA PHE A 93 3.95 -14.82 -15.50
C PHE A 93 4.46 -13.89 -16.58
N ALA A 94 4.11 -14.18 -17.83
CA ALA A 94 4.26 -13.21 -18.90
C ALA A 94 2.89 -12.58 -19.16
N LEU A 95 2.86 -11.25 -19.18
CA LEU A 95 1.70 -10.47 -19.59
C LEU A 95 2.04 -9.76 -20.89
N THR A 96 1.18 -9.91 -21.89
CA THR A 96 1.32 -9.19 -23.16
C THR A 96 -0.05 -8.78 -23.68
N PRO A 97 -0.21 -7.58 -24.25
CA PRO A 97 -1.38 -7.26 -25.05
C PRO A 97 -1.47 -8.21 -26.25
N ASP A 98 -2.69 -8.66 -26.57
CA ASP A 98 -3.04 -9.26 -27.85
C ASP A 98 -2.88 -8.18 -28.95
N PRO A 99 -2.04 -8.39 -29.97
CA PRO A 99 -1.81 -7.39 -31.00
C PRO A 99 -3.03 -7.15 -31.90
N THR A 100 -3.97 -8.08 -31.95
CA THR A 100 -5.18 -7.99 -32.79
C THR A 100 -6.35 -7.38 -32.00
N THR A 101 -6.57 -7.80 -30.76
CA THR A 101 -7.75 -7.37 -29.99
C THR A 101 -7.46 -6.39 -28.86
N GLY A 102 -6.18 -6.14 -28.54
CA GLY A 102 -5.77 -5.30 -27.40
C GLY A 102 -6.12 -5.88 -26.02
N ARG A 103 -6.63 -7.11 -25.94
CA ARG A 103 -6.94 -7.76 -24.66
C ARG A 103 -5.66 -8.24 -24.01
N MET A 104 -5.59 -8.26 -22.68
CA MET A 104 -4.40 -8.77 -21.99
C MET A 104 -4.36 -10.30 -22.06
N LEU A 105 -3.28 -10.84 -22.59
CA LEU A 105 -2.96 -12.26 -22.55
C LEU A 105 -2.04 -12.52 -21.35
N ALA A 106 -2.26 -13.65 -20.68
CA ALA A 106 -1.43 -14.12 -19.59
C ALA A 106 -0.90 -15.52 -19.90
N SER A 107 0.39 -15.72 -19.70
CA SER A 107 1.01 -17.05 -19.67
C SER A 107 1.31 -17.44 -18.23
N SER A 108 0.96 -18.66 -17.85
CA SER A 108 1.18 -19.23 -16.54
C SER A 108 1.60 -20.70 -16.65
N VAL A 109 2.31 -21.19 -15.62
CA VAL A 109 2.62 -22.62 -15.46
C VAL A 109 1.82 -23.14 -14.27
N GLY A 110 1.09 -24.25 -14.47
CA GLY A 110 0.23 -24.87 -13.47
C GLY A 110 0.48 -26.37 -13.33
N ARG A 111 0.00 -26.95 -12.23
CA ARG A 111 -0.09 -28.43 -12.09
C ARG A 111 -1.40 -28.89 -12.71
N PHE A 112 -1.38 -30.05 -13.36
CA PHE A 112 -2.60 -30.78 -13.68
C PHE A 112 -3.18 -31.39 -12.41
N ALA A 113 -4.50 -31.50 -12.34
CA ALA A 113 -5.22 -32.13 -11.23
C ALA A 113 -5.06 -33.65 -11.26
#